data_AF-A0A357VQQ0-F1
#
_entry.id   AF-A0A357VQQ0-F1
#
_cell.length_a   1.000
_cell.length_b   1.000
_cell.length_c   1.000
_cell.angle_alpha   90.00
_cell.angle_beta   90.00
_cell.angle_gamma   90.00
#
_symmetry.space_group_name_H-M   'P 1'
#
loop_
_entity.id
_entity.type
_entity.pdbx_description
1 polymer ?
#
loop_
_entity_poly.entity_id
_entity_poly.type
_entity_poly.pdbx_seq_one_letter_code
_entity_poly.pdbx_strand_id
1 'polypeptide(L)'
;MKNDFLGRSLTVMNDLTVEEQLFLYNQTKRLKTKWANKEDLSEFQIKNQTGIYIVFLEPSTRTKESFVNASKFHKNAKTNIFESEHSSFNKKESYIDTFN
;
A
#
# COMPACT_ATOMS: atom_id res chain seq x y z
N MET A 1 -16.93 -16.00 -2.70
CA MET A 1 -16.83 -15.25 -1.42
C MET A 1 -17.14 -13.77 -1.67
N LYS A 2 -17.52 -13.00 -0.64
CA LYS A 2 -17.58 -11.54 -0.76
C LYS A 2 -16.14 -11.03 -0.83
N ASN A 3 -15.77 -10.31 -1.88
CA ASN A 3 -14.42 -9.73 -2.08
C ASN A 3 -14.17 -8.57 -1.09
N ASP A 4 -14.17 -8.90 0.20
CA ASP A 4 -14.01 -7.99 1.31
C ASP A 4 -12.61 -8.14 1.89
N PHE A 5 -11.80 -7.09 1.72
CA PHE A 5 -10.41 -7.05 2.16
C PHE A 5 -10.22 -6.19 3.40
N LEU A 6 -11.31 -5.62 3.95
CA LEU A 6 -11.22 -4.68 5.06
C LEU A 6 -10.63 -5.37 6.31
N GLY A 7 -9.59 -4.76 6.88
CA GLY A 7 -8.91 -5.26 8.08
C GLY A 7 -7.96 -6.45 7.82
N ARG A 8 -7.73 -6.85 6.57
CA ARG A 8 -6.80 -7.94 6.23
C ARG A 8 -5.41 -7.40 5.94
N SER A 9 -4.41 -8.20 6.31
CA SER A 9 -3.02 -8.01 5.92
C SER A 9 -2.67 -8.91 4.74
N LEU A 10 -1.76 -8.43 3.87
CA LEU A 10 -1.09 -9.23 2.85
C LEU A 10 0.39 -9.32 3.23
N THR A 11 0.75 -10.37 3.96
CA THR A 11 2.13 -10.63 4.41
C THR A 11 2.83 -11.57 3.43
N VAL A 12 2.11 -12.58 2.93
CA VAL A 12 2.54 -13.48 1.84
C VAL A 12 1.41 -13.68 0.84
N MET A 13 1.73 -14.02 -0.40
CA MET A 13 0.70 -14.20 -1.46
C MET A 13 -0.37 -15.23 -1.11
N ASN A 14 0.00 -16.26 -0.34
CA ASN A 14 -0.91 -17.32 0.09
C ASN A 14 -1.90 -16.89 1.18
N ASP A 15 -1.82 -15.65 1.70
CA ASP A 15 -2.85 -15.06 2.57
C ASP A 15 -4.15 -14.78 1.79
N LEU A 16 -4.07 -14.80 0.46
CA LEU A 16 -5.19 -14.64 -0.46
C LEU A 16 -5.46 -15.93 -1.22
N THR A 17 -6.74 -16.27 -1.35
CA THR A 17 -7.18 -17.33 -2.25
C THR A 17 -6.88 -16.97 -3.71
N VAL A 18 -6.86 -17.98 -4.60
CA VAL A 18 -6.65 -17.73 -6.04
C VAL A 18 -7.71 -16.77 -6.61
N GLU A 19 -8.97 -16.89 -6.17
CA GLU A 19 -10.04 -15.98 -6.58
C GLU A 19 -9.77 -14.53 -6.18
N GLU A 20 -9.27 -14.32 -4.96
CA GLU A 20 -8.94 -12.99 -4.44
C GLU A 20 -7.73 -12.38 -5.16
N GLN A 21 -6.72 -13.18 -5.46
CA GLN A 21 -5.57 -12.75 -6.27
C GLN A 21 -6.03 -12.33 -7.67
N LEU A 22 -6.86 -13.16 -8.33
CA LEU A 22 -7.45 -12.84 -9.64
C LEU A 22 -8.30 -11.57 -9.57
N PHE A 23 -9.06 -11.37 -8.50
CA PHE A 23 -9.81 -10.13 -8.29
C PHE A 23 -8.86 -8.92 -8.27
N LEU A 24 -7.79 -8.94 -7.48
CA LEU A 24 -6.82 -7.84 -7.41
C LEU A 24 -6.17 -7.58 -8.78
N TYR A 25 -5.73 -8.63 -9.49
CA TYR A 25 -5.17 -8.48 -10.83
C TYR A 25 -6.15 -7.87 -11.83
N ASN A 26 -7.42 -8.27 -11.77
CA ASN A 26 -8.47 -7.68 -12.61
C ASN A 26 -8.71 -6.20 -12.26
N GLN A 27 -8.68 -5.82 -10.98
CA GLN A 27 -8.76 -4.41 -10.57
C GLN A 27 -7.55 -3.61 -11.06
N THR A 28 -6.34 -4.15 -10.96
CA THR A 28 -5.13 -3.52 -11.48
C THR A 28 -5.19 -3.34 -13.00
N LYS A 29 -5.69 -4.35 -13.73
CA LYS A 29 -5.92 -4.26 -15.18
C LYS A 29 -6.90 -3.13 -15.51
N ARG A 30 -8.04 -3.05 -14.82
CA ARG A 30 -9.02 -1.97 -14.99
C ARG A 30 -8.41 -0.59 -14.77
N LEU A 31 -7.68 -0.41 -13.66
CA LEU A 31 -6.99 0.84 -13.34
C LEU A 31 -6.01 1.22 -14.47
N LYS A 32 -5.19 0.27 -14.92
CA LYS A 32 -4.19 0.52 -15.96
C LYS A 32 -4.82 0.85 -17.31
N THR A 33 -5.91 0.17 -17.69
CA THR A 33 -6.68 0.48 -18.91
C THR A 33 -7.25 1.89 -18.85
N LYS A 34 -7.92 2.25 -17.76
CA LYS A 34 -8.48 3.60 -17.59
C LYS A 34 -7.39 4.68 -17.60
N TRP A 35 -6.25 4.43 -16.95
CA TRP A 35 -5.12 5.35 -16.95
C TRP A 35 -4.57 5.57 -18.37
N ALA A 36 -4.39 4.49 -19.14
CA ALA A 36 -3.94 4.58 -20.53
C ALA A 36 -4.92 5.37 -21.42
N ASN A 37 -6.23 5.22 -21.16
CA ASN A 37 -7.29 5.93 -21.86
C ASN A 37 -7.52 7.36 -21.35
N LYS A 38 -6.79 7.82 -20.33
CA LYS A 38 -6.95 9.12 -19.66
C LYS A 38 -8.38 9.33 -19.09
N GLU A 39 -9.01 8.26 -18.65
CA GLU A 39 -10.32 8.28 -18.01
C GLU A 39 -10.25 8.71 -16.53
N ASP A 40 -11.40 8.96 -15.91
CA ASP A 40 -11.46 9.21 -14.47
C ASP A 40 -11.06 7.97 -13.67
N LEU A 41 -10.08 8.17 -12.78
CA LEU A 41 -9.52 7.15 -11.88
C LEU A 41 -9.99 7.32 -10.45
N SER A 42 -10.88 8.29 -10.18
CA SER A 42 -11.33 8.60 -8.83
C SER A 42 -11.95 7.39 -8.12
N GLU A 43 -12.54 6.44 -8.84
CA GLU A 43 -13.11 5.20 -8.28
C GLU A 43 -12.08 4.34 -7.53
N PHE A 44 -10.80 4.41 -7.91
CA PHE A 44 -9.72 3.64 -7.28
C PHE A 44 -9.08 4.40 -6.10
N GLN A 45 -9.52 5.62 -5.83
CA GLN A 45 -8.97 6.44 -4.75
C GLN A 45 -9.72 6.20 -3.43
N ILE A 46 -8.98 6.12 -2.34
CA ILE A 46 -9.56 6.10 -0.99
C ILE A 46 -10.29 7.42 -0.76
N LYS A 47 -11.58 7.33 -0.41
CA LYS A 47 -12.46 8.50 -0.26
C LYS A 47 -12.35 9.14 1.12
N ASN A 48 -12.03 8.37 2.15
CA ASN A 48 -11.94 8.85 3.52
C ASN A 48 -10.53 9.37 3.85
N GLN A 49 -10.44 10.27 4.83
CA GLN A 49 -9.16 10.73 5.35
C GLN A 49 -8.39 9.53 5.92
N THR A 50 -7.20 9.27 5.39
CA THR A 50 -6.44 8.05 5.68
C THR A 50 -4.97 8.36 5.93
N GLY A 51 -4.37 7.79 6.97
CA GLY A 51 -2.93 7.78 7.15
C GLY A 51 -2.31 6.56 6.48
N ILE A 52 -1.29 6.76 5.63
CA ILE A 52 -0.48 5.69 5.04
C ILE A 52 0.93 5.80 5.62
N TYR A 53 1.37 4.76 6.30
CA TYR A 53 2.68 4.67 6.92
C TYR A 53 3.50 3.62 6.16
N ILE A 54 4.61 4.06 5.57
CA ILE A 54 5.49 3.19 4.78
C ILE A 54 6.81 3.07 5.54
N VAL A 55 7.15 1.85 5.97
CA VAL A 55 8.39 1.59 6.70
C VAL A 55 9.30 0.70 5.87
N PHE A 56 10.52 1.17 5.63
CA PHE A 56 11.61 0.40 5.03
C PHE A 56 12.68 0.11 6.08
N LEU A 57 12.76 -1.17 6.49
CA LEU A 57 13.81 -1.66 7.38
C LEU A 57 15.14 -1.90 6.64
N GLU A 58 15.06 -2.12 5.32
CA GLU A 58 16.19 -2.27 4.42
C GLU A 58 15.97 -1.40 3.18
N PRO A 59 17.03 -0.84 2.58
CA PRO A 59 16.92 0.02 1.40
C PRO A 59 16.33 -0.74 0.20
N SER A 60 15.26 -0.20 -0.39
CA SER A 60 14.64 -0.77 -1.59
C SER A 60 14.00 0.31 -2.48
N THR A 61 14.81 0.93 -3.34
CA THR A 61 14.39 2.10 -4.15
C THR A 61 13.15 1.84 -5.01
N ARG A 62 13.12 0.73 -5.76
CA ARG A 62 12.00 0.41 -6.66
C ARG A 62 10.69 0.21 -5.90
N THR A 63 10.76 -0.49 -4.77
CA THR A 63 9.59 -0.78 -3.93
C THR A 63 9.10 0.51 -3.25
N LYS A 64 10.02 1.31 -2.69
CA LYS A 64 9.72 2.61 -2.09
C LYS A 64 8.99 3.53 -3.06
N GLU A 65 9.58 3.78 -4.22
CA GLU A 65 8.96 4.68 -5.20
C GLU A 65 7.59 4.17 -5.68
N SER A 66 7.41 2.86 -5.79
CA SER A 66 6.11 2.28 -6.15
C SER A 66 5.04 2.59 -5.09
N PHE A 67 5.33 2.34 -3.81
CA PHE A 67 4.38 2.61 -2.72
C PHE A 67 4.15 4.09 -2.46
N VAL A 68 5.18 4.94 -2.58
CA VAL A 68 5.04 6.40 -2.44
C VAL A 68 4.20 6.99 -3.57
N ASN A 69 4.35 6.50 -4.80
CA ASN A 69 3.50 6.95 -5.90
C ASN A 69 2.05 6.46 -5.76
N ALA A 70 1.85 5.22 -5.28
CA ALA A 70 0.52 4.71 -4.96
C ALA A 70 -0.14 5.52 -3.84
N SER A 71 0.59 5.92 -2.80
CA SER A 71 0.04 6.73 -1.72
C SER A 71 -0.36 8.14 -2.19
N LYS A 72 0.48 8.79 -3.02
CA LYS A 72 0.19 10.09 -3.66
C LYS A 72 -1.00 10.05 -4.61
N PHE A 73 -1.27 8.89 -5.21
CA PHE A 73 -2.46 8.71 -6.04
C PHE A 73 -3.76 8.86 -5.22
N HIS A 74 -3.73 8.57 -3.91
CA HIS A 74 -4.88 8.74 -3.02
C HIS A 74 -4.94 10.16 -2.45
N LYS A 75 -5.74 11.05 -3.07
CA LYS A 75 -5.80 12.48 -2.73
C LYS A 75 -6.12 12.81 -1.26
N ASN A 76 -6.89 11.96 -0.58
CA ASN A 76 -7.28 12.14 0.83
C ASN A 76 -6.36 11.38 1.79
N ALA A 77 -5.23 10.85 1.31
CA ALA A 77 -4.26 10.16 2.14
C ALA A 77 -3.12 11.10 2.56
N LYS A 78 -2.70 11.00 3.82
CA LYS A 78 -1.45 11.58 4.31
C LYS A 78 -0.41 10.48 4.42
N THR A 79 0.74 10.65 3.78
CA THR A 79 1.81 9.64 3.75
C THR A 79 2.93 10.03 4.68
N ASN A 80 3.34 9.11 5.55
CA ASN A 80 4.57 9.19 6.34
C ASN A 80 5.50 8.06 5.92
N ILE A 81 6.77 8.38 5.70
CA ILE A 81 7.78 7.41 5.25
C ILE A 81 8.87 7.35 6.32
N PHE A 82 9.20 6.13 6.74
CA PHE A 82 10.25 5.86 7.72
C PHE A 82 11.29 4.93 7.10
N GLU A 83 12.55 5.32 7.21
CA GLU A 83 13.70 4.60 6.64
C GLU A 83 14.73 4.35 7.73
N SER A 84 15.09 3.10 7.95
CA SER A 84 16.04 2.68 9.00
C SER A 84 17.46 3.20 8.80
N GLU A 85 17.86 3.56 7.57
CA GLU A 85 19.17 4.18 7.29
C GLU A 85 19.31 5.58 7.90
N HIS A 86 18.18 6.27 8.13
CA HIS A 86 18.15 7.62 8.69
C HIS A 86 17.41 7.71 10.03
N SER A 87 16.62 6.69 10.38
CA SER A 87 15.85 6.61 11.60
C SER A 87 16.56 5.77 12.65
N SER A 88 16.60 6.26 13.88
CA SER A 88 17.26 5.62 15.03
C SER A 88 16.56 4.34 15.54
N PHE A 89 15.96 3.54 14.65
CA PHE A 89 15.30 2.27 14.98
C PHE A 89 16.27 1.25 15.61
N ASN A 90 17.58 1.43 15.36
CA ASN A 90 18.64 0.66 16.02
C ASN A 90 19.05 1.17 17.42
N LYS A 91 18.37 2.18 17.97
CA LYS A 91 18.64 2.71 19.32
C LYS A 91 17.35 2.78 20.16
N LYS A 92 17.10 1.70 20.89
CA LYS A 92 16.38 1.62 22.18
C LYS A 92 14.85 1.37 22.18
N GLU A 93 14.18 1.13 21.06
CA GLU A 93 12.75 0.73 21.06
C GLU A 93 12.56 -0.65 20.42
N SER A 94 11.66 -1.47 20.97
CA SER A 94 11.29 -2.76 20.38
C SER A 94 10.38 -2.55 19.18
N TYR A 95 10.52 -3.36 18.13
CA TYR A 95 9.56 -3.40 17.01
C TYR A 95 8.11 -3.54 17.48
N ILE A 96 7.89 -4.25 18.59
CA ILE A 96 6.57 -4.45 19.19
C ILE A 96 6.02 -3.12 19.74
N ASP A 97 6.86 -2.28 20.34
CA ASP A 97 6.42 -1.00 20.92
C ASP A 97 6.10 0.03 19.84
N THR A 98 6.75 -0.05 18.68
CA THR A 98 6.54 0.87 17.57
C THR A 98 5.32 0.53 16.68
N PHE A 99 4.90 -0.74 16.61
CA PHE A 99 3.85 -1.21 15.70
C PHE A 99 2.56 -1.71 16.39
N ASN A 100 2.50 -1.73 17.72
CA ASN A 100 1.25 -1.94 18.49
C ASN A 100 0.35 -0.70 18.45
#